data_AF-A0A349E9A9-F1
#
_entry.id   AF-A0A349E9A9-F1
#
_cell.length_a   1.000
_cell.length_b   1.000
_cell.length_c   1.000
_cell.angle_alpha   90.00
_cell.angle_beta   90.00
_cell.angle_gamma   90.00
#
_symmetry.space_group_name_H-M   'P 1'
#
loop_
_entity.id
_entity.type
_entity.pdbx_description
1 polymer ?
#
loop_
_entity_poly.entity_id
_entity_poly.type
_entity_poly.pdbx_seq_one_letter_code
_entity_poly.pdbx_strand_id
1 'polypeptide(L)'
;MLDKISNYNFETLDDDFKIITEQEFDLLSIKRGTLSPSERKEIESHVVHTQSFLSNIPWTKEFQNVPTIAGAHHEKLDGSGYPYGMTAEQIPLPSKIMTVCDIFDALTASDRPYKPAMGLEKALDILRIESKQGYLDNDLVQIFIDAKVFKCIESKDYSSANPATGTSNHPCDHDLLEHS
;
A
#
# COMPACT_ATOMS: atom_id res chain seq x y z
N MET A 1 -9.34 14.34 -23.93
CA MET A 1 -8.88 15.75 -23.91
C MET A 1 -7.37 15.81 -24.06
N LEU A 2 -6.62 15.02 -23.28
CA LEU A 2 -5.17 14.84 -23.43
C LEU A 2 -4.77 14.32 -24.82
N ASP A 3 -5.52 13.40 -25.43
CA ASP A 3 -5.23 12.91 -26.80
C ASP A 3 -5.29 14.02 -27.86
N LYS A 4 -6.11 15.04 -27.63
CA LYS A 4 -6.15 16.20 -28.54
C LYS A 4 -4.89 17.04 -28.37
N ILE A 5 -4.40 17.19 -27.13
CA ILE A 5 -3.21 17.99 -26.78
C ILE A 5 -1.93 17.31 -27.28
N SER A 6 -1.81 15.99 -27.18
CA SER A 6 -0.60 15.26 -27.63
C SER A 6 -0.39 15.28 -29.14
N ASN A 7 -1.45 15.54 -29.90
CA ASN A 7 -1.42 15.62 -31.37
C ASN A 7 -1.12 17.04 -31.89
N TYR A 8 -0.94 18.04 -31.02
CA TYR A 8 -0.47 19.35 -31.47
C TYR A 8 1.05 19.32 -31.66
N ASN A 9 1.47 19.59 -32.90
CA ASN A 9 2.84 19.88 -33.25
C ASN A 9 2.95 21.38 -33.54
N PHE A 10 3.99 22.02 -33.03
CA PHE A 10 4.34 23.37 -33.40
C PHE A 10 5.54 23.35 -34.33
N GLU A 11 5.37 23.94 -35.51
CA GLU A 11 6.47 24.19 -36.44
C GLU A 11 7.17 25.48 -36.03
N THR A 12 8.48 25.43 -35.78
CA THR A 12 9.31 26.62 -35.60
C THR A 12 10.36 26.72 -36.70
N LEU A 13 11.05 27.86 -36.78
CA LEU A 13 12.04 28.12 -37.84
C LEU A 13 13.23 27.14 -37.84
N ASP A 14 13.48 26.48 -36.69
CA ASP A 14 14.64 25.61 -36.50
C ASP A 14 14.28 24.14 -36.23
N ASP A 15 13.12 23.83 -35.63
CA ASP A 15 12.66 22.44 -35.40
C ASP A 15 11.15 22.33 -35.10
N ASP A 16 10.57 21.16 -35.39
CA ASP A 16 9.23 20.77 -34.97
C ASP A 16 9.28 20.15 -33.57
N PHE A 17 8.42 20.61 -32.64
CA PHE A 17 8.31 19.96 -31.33
C PHE A 17 6.86 19.73 -30.89
N LYS A 18 6.68 18.64 -30.14
CA LYS A 18 5.42 18.27 -29.50
C LYS A 18 5.22 19.08 -28.22
N ILE A 19 3.98 19.47 -27.92
CA ILE A 19 3.64 20.22 -26.69
C ILE A 19 3.97 19.43 -25.43
N ILE A 20 3.74 18.13 -25.48
CA ILE A 20 3.98 17.20 -24.38
C ILE A 20 4.74 16.00 -24.91
N THR A 21 5.73 15.57 -24.14
CA THR A 21 6.44 14.33 -24.40
C THR A 21 5.54 13.12 -24.13
N GLU A 22 5.90 11.95 -24.66
CA GLU A 22 5.20 10.70 -24.38
C GLU A 22 5.20 10.38 -22.87
N GLN A 23 6.33 10.66 -22.19
CA GLN A 23 6.46 10.51 -20.75
C GLN A 23 5.51 11.44 -19.96
N GLU A 24 5.39 12.71 -20.35
CA GLU A 24 4.45 13.65 -19.71
C GLU A 24 3.00 13.26 -19.98
N PHE A 25 2.69 12.77 -21.19
CA PHE A 25 1.37 12.26 -21.50
C PHE A 25 0.98 11.09 -20.58
N ASP A 26 1.89 10.16 -20.35
CA ASP A 26 1.66 9.02 -19.45
C ASP A 26 1.43 9.47 -18.00
N LEU A 27 2.26 10.38 -17.49
CA LEU A 27 2.12 10.94 -16.15
C LEU A 27 0.81 11.72 -15.97
N LEU A 28 0.44 12.54 -16.95
CA LEU A 28 -0.81 13.31 -16.94
C LEU A 28 -2.06 12.43 -17.14
N SER A 29 -1.89 11.20 -17.63
CA SER A 29 -2.98 10.24 -17.83
C SER A 29 -3.29 9.39 -16.58
N ILE A 30 -2.52 9.55 -15.50
CA ILE A 30 -2.77 8.88 -14.21
C ILE A 30 -4.13 9.33 -13.66
N LYS A 31 -5.08 8.40 -13.61
CA LYS A 31 -6.46 8.69 -13.18
C LYS A 31 -6.64 8.78 -11.67
N ARG A 32 -5.78 8.10 -10.90
CA ARG A 32 -5.82 8.02 -9.43
C ARG A 32 -4.41 7.90 -8.87
N GLY A 33 -4.16 8.55 -7.74
CA GLY A 33 -2.84 8.62 -7.13
C GLY A 33 -1.88 9.53 -7.92
N THR A 34 -0.61 9.45 -7.57
CA THR A 34 0.45 10.33 -8.11
C THR A 34 1.61 9.54 -8.72
N LEU A 35 1.50 8.22 -8.81
CA LEU A 35 2.59 7.33 -9.21
C LEU A 35 2.36 6.82 -10.62
N SER A 36 3.39 6.92 -11.46
CA SER A 36 3.46 6.17 -12.70
C SER A 36 3.47 4.66 -12.44
N PRO A 37 3.15 3.83 -13.45
CA PRO A 37 3.26 2.37 -13.33
C PRO A 37 4.67 1.89 -12.92
N SER A 38 5.73 2.56 -13.39
CA SER A 38 7.11 2.23 -13.00
C SER A 38 7.43 2.61 -11.57
N GLU A 39 7.00 3.79 -11.11
CA GLU A 39 7.19 4.19 -9.71
C GLU A 39 6.39 3.31 -8.76
N ARG A 40 5.15 2.94 -9.13
CA ARG A 40 4.36 1.97 -8.35
C ARG A 40 5.12 0.66 -8.19
N LYS A 41 5.64 0.10 -9.28
CA LYS A 41 6.41 -1.15 -9.24
C LYS A 41 7.65 -1.04 -8.36
N GLU A 42 8.31 0.11 -8.36
CA GLU A 42 9.46 0.36 -7.48
C GLU A 42 9.04 0.38 -6.01
N ILE A 43 7.91 0.98 -5.68
CA ILE A 43 7.39 0.98 -4.30
C ILE A 43 6.97 -0.43 -3.88
N GLU A 44 6.22 -1.15 -4.72
CA GLU A 44 5.82 -2.54 -4.47
C GLU A 44 7.02 -3.49 -4.25
N SER A 45 8.19 -3.15 -4.81
CA SER A 45 9.42 -3.94 -4.64
C SER A 45 9.88 -4.08 -3.18
N HIS A 46 9.43 -3.20 -2.27
CA HIS A 46 9.81 -3.25 -0.86
C HIS A 46 9.44 -4.58 -0.19
N VAL A 47 8.34 -5.21 -0.62
CA VAL A 47 7.90 -6.51 -0.09
C VAL A 47 8.88 -7.60 -0.49
N VAL A 48 9.29 -7.61 -1.76
CA VAL A 48 10.27 -8.55 -2.31
C VAL A 48 11.64 -8.35 -1.65
N HIS A 49 12.06 -7.09 -1.48
CA HIS A 49 13.31 -6.77 -0.79
C HIS A 49 13.26 -7.22 0.68
N THR A 50 12.17 -6.96 1.39
CA THR A 50 11.97 -7.38 2.79
C THR A 50 12.06 -8.90 2.91
N GLN A 51 11.33 -9.65 2.07
CA GLN A 51 11.40 -11.10 2.07
C GLN A 51 12.81 -11.61 1.74
N SER A 52 13.51 -11.00 0.79
CA SER A 52 14.89 -11.35 0.45
C SER A 52 15.83 -11.14 1.64
N PHE A 53 15.76 -9.99 2.31
CA PHE A 53 16.56 -9.71 3.51
C PHE A 53 16.27 -10.70 4.63
N LEU A 54 14.99 -10.93 4.94
CA LEU A 54 14.58 -11.85 6.00
C LEU A 54 14.98 -13.29 5.68
N SER A 55 15.02 -13.69 4.41
CA SER A 55 15.42 -15.05 4.00
C SER A 55 16.90 -15.35 4.25
N ASN A 56 17.74 -14.33 4.43
CA ASN A 56 19.15 -14.49 4.76
C ASN A 56 19.41 -14.67 6.26
N ILE A 57 18.39 -14.50 7.11
CA ILE A 57 18.50 -14.66 8.56
C ILE A 57 18.37 -16.15 8.92
N PRO A 58 19.27 -16.71 9.76
CA PRO A 58 19.18 -18.10 10.20
C PRO A 58 18.07 -18.25 11.26
N TRP A 59 16.82 -18.33 10.82
CA TRP A 59 15.66 -18.52 11.69
C TRP A 59 15.68 -19.88 12.40
N THR A 60 15.15 -19.91 13.62
CA THR A 60 14.78 -21.17 14.26
C THR A 60 13.55 -21.78 13.56
N LYS A 61 13.27 -23.07 13.83
CA LYS A 61 12.17 -23.78 13.18
C LYS A 61 10.81 -23.11 13.40
N GLU A 62 10.64 -22.46 14.55
CA GLU A 62 9.42 -21.76 14.94
C GLU A 62 9.17 -20.50 14.08
N PHE A 63 10.24 -19.88 13.54
CA PHE A 63 10.17 -18.61 12.81
C PHE A 63 10.59 -18.71 11.34
N GLN A 64 10.84 -19.92 10.84
CA GLN A 64 11.27 -20.15 9.44
C GLN A 64 10.32 -19.57 8.38
N ASN A 65 9.05 -19.34 8.73
CA ASN A 65 8.04 -18.80 7.82
C ASN A 65 7.95 -17.27 7.85
N VAL A 66 8.70 -16.57 8.72
CA VAL A 66 8.68 -15.10 8.81
C VAL A 66 8.93 -14.42 7.46
N PRO A 67 9.91 -14.84 6.62
CA PRO A 67 10.12 -14.23 5.31
C PRO A 67 8.89 -14.35 4.41
N THR A 68 8.25 -15.52 4.37
CA THR A 68 7.03 -15.74 3.58
C THR A 68 5.86 -14.92 4.11
N ILE A 69 5.73 -14.83 5.44
CA ILE A 69 4.65 -14.06 6.06
C ILE A 69 4.77 -12.58 5.68
N ALA A 70 5.98 -12.03 5.82
CA ALA A 70 6.32 -10.68 5.40
C ALA A 70 6.25 -10.47 3.89
N GLY A 71 6.54 -11.48 3.09
CA GLY A 71 6.45 -11.39 1.62
C GLY A 71 5.03 -11.35 1.07
N ALA A 72 4.04 -11.80 1.83
CA ALA A 72 2.67 -12.00 1.34
C ALA A 72 1.64 -11.03 1.96
N HIS A 73 2.05 -10.00 2.72
CA HIS A 73 1.10 -9.13 3.42
C HIS A 73 0.41 -8.07 2.55
N HIS A 74 0.85 -7.88 1.30
CA HIS A 74 0.14 -7.08 0.30
C HIS A 74 -0.67 -7.94 -0.68
N GLU A 75 -0.72 -9.27 -0.46
CA GLU A 75 -1.59 -10.14 -1.22
C GLU A 75 -3.06 -9.93 -0.82
N LYS A 76 -3.95 -10.00 -1.80
CA LYS A 76 -5.40 -9.86 -1.62
C LYS A 76 -6.07 -11.19 -1.94
N LEU A 77 -7.15 -11.52 -1.23
CA LEU A 77 -7.77 -12.85 -1.36
C LEU A 77 -8.28 -13.17 -2.78
N ASP A 78 -8.59 -12.16 -3.59
CA ASP A 78 -9.02 -12.28 -4.98
C ASP A 78 -7.88 -12.43 -5.99
N GLY A 79 -6.61 -12.39 -5.54
CA GLY A 79 -5.43 -12.47 -6.39
C GLY A 79 -5.01 -11.14 -7.05
N SER A 80 -5.68 -10.03 -6.72
CA SER A 80 -5.31 -8.70 -7.24
C SER A 80 -4.13 -8.05 -6.50
N GLY A 81 -3.65 -8.70 -5.44
CA GLY A 81 -2.51 -8.24 -4.65
C GLY A 81 -1.15 -8.54 -5.29
N TYR A 82 -0.09 -8.22 -4.56
CA TYR A 82 1.29 -8.33 -5.00
C TYR A 82 2.17 -8.90 -3.86
N PRO A 83 3.36 -9.46 -4.16
CA PRO A 83 4.03 -9.52 -5.47
C PRO A 83 3.71 -10.75 -6.33
N TYR A 84 3.00 -11.75 -5.80
CA TYR A 84 2.79 -13.04 -6.46
C TYR A 84 1.39 -13.24 -7.02
N GLY A 85 0.40 -12.44 -6.61
CA GLY A 85 -0.99 -12.58 -7.03
C GLY A 85 -1.62 -13.83 -6.42
N MET A 86 -1.39 -14.07 -5.13
CA MET A 86 -1.87 -15.23 -4.41
C MET A 86 -3.38 -15.16 -4.19
N THR A 87 -4.08 -16.30 -4.34
CA THR A 87 -5.49 -16.41 -3.95
C THR A 87 -5.64 -16.74 -2.47
N ALA A 88 -6.87 -16.61 -1.96
CA ALA A 88 -7.21 -16.83 -0.57
C ALA A 88 -6.63 -18.11 0.07
N GLU A 89 -6.54 -19.20 -0.69
CA GLU A 89 -6.06 -20.51 -0.23
C GLU A 89 -4.53 -20.57 -0.13
N GLN A 90 -3.83 -19.71 -0.87
CA GLN A 90 -2.37 -19.67 -0.94
C GLN A 90 -1.78 -18.73 0.12
N ILE A 91 -2.51 -17.69 0.51
CA ILE A 91 -2.04 -16.69 1.47
C ILE A 91 -2.01 -17.30 2.88
N PRO A 92 -0.84 -17.32 3.57
CA PRO A 92 -0.75 -17.80 4.93
C PRO A 92 -1.66 -17.00 5.87
N LEU A 93 -2.31 -17.69 6.82
CA LEU A 93 -3.16 -17.03 7.82
C LEU A 93 -2.47 -15.86 8.54
N PRO A 94 -1.20 -15.97 8.98
CA PRO A 94 -0.51 -14.83 9.61
C PRO A 94 -0.34 -13.63 8.67
N SER A 95 -0.18 -13.84 7.36
CA SER A 95 -0.12 -12.77 6.37
C SER A 95 -1.47 -12.06 6.26
N LYS A 96 -2.57 -12.80 6.19
CA LYS A 96 -3.92 -12.21 6.17
C LYS A 96 -4.19 -11.33 7.40
N ILE A 97 -3.76 -11.78 8.58
CA ILE A 97 -3.84 -10.99 9.81
C ILE A 97 -2.97 -9.72 9.68
N MET A 98 -1.74 -9.86 9.19
CA MET A 98 -0.82 -8.74 9.02
C MET A 98 -1.35 -7.70 8.04
N THR A 99 -1.96 -8.11 6.92
CA THR A 99 -2.60 -7.22 5.94
C THR A 99 -3.67 -6.35 6.59
N VAL A 100 -4.56 -6.93 7.40
CA VAL A 100 -5.62 -6.17 8.08
C VAL A 100 -5.02 -5.13 9.05
N CYS A 101 -4.00 -5.53 9.81
CA CYS A 101 -3.32 -4.64 10.74
C CYS A 101 -2.58 -3.51 10.02
N ASP A 102 -1.85 -3.81 8.95
CA ASP A 102 -1.06 -2.85 8.18
C ASP A 102 -1.95 -1.79 7.52
N ILE A 103 -3.05 -2.21 6.89
CA ILE A 103 -4.03 -1.29 6.30
C ILE A 103 -4.64 -0.37 7.38
N PHE A 104 -5.00 -0.92 8.54
CA PHE A 104 -5.54 -0.12 9.63
C PHE A 104 -4.54 0.92 10.15
N ASP A 105 -3.31 0.49 10.41
CA ASP A 105 -2.25 1.37 10.90
C ASP A 105 -1.98 2.49 9.88
N ALA A 106 -1.90 2.13 8.60
CA ALA A 106 -1.66 3.09 7.55
C ALA A 106 -2.83 4.07 7.34
N LEU A 107 -4.08 3.67 7.61
CA LEU A 107 -5.24 4.58 7.57
C LEU A 107 -5.27 5.56 8.75
N THR A 108 -4.82 5.12 9.93
CA THR A 108 -4.97 5.87 11.19
C THR A 108 -3.72 6.64 11.63
N ALA A 109 -2.57 6.40 11.01
CA ALA A 109 -1.32 7.11 11.24
C ALA A 109 -1.48 8.64 11.15
N SER A 110 -1.08 9.34 12.21
CA SER A 110 -1.30 10.78 12.42
C SER A 110 -0.09 11.66 12.12
N ASP A 111 1.07 11.05 11.90
CA ASP A 111 2.36 11.69 11.65
C ASP A 111 2.59 12.06 10.18
N ARG A 112 1.56 11.90 9.33
CA ARG A 112 1.67 12.13 7.88
C ARG A 112 1.56 13.61 7.54
N PRO A 113 2.59 14.23 6.91
CA PRO A 113 2.58 15.65 6.57
C PRO A 113 1.45 16.06 5.61
N TYR A 114 0.89 15.10 4.88
CA TYR A 114 0.00 15.33 3.74
C TYR A 114 -1.43 14.81 3.93
N LYS A 115 -1.77 14.18 5.08
CA LYS A 115 -3.11 13.64 5.33
C LYS A 115 -3.45 13.73 6.81
N PRO A 116 -4.53 14.43 7.22
CA PRO A 116 -5.03 14.32 8.59
C PRO A 116 -5.42 12.87 8.86
N ALA A 117 -5.07 12.36 10.05
CA ALA A 117 -5.41 11.01 10.49
C ALA A 117 -6.88 10.70 10.16
N MET A 118 -7.13 9.57 9.52
CA MET A 118 -8.51 9.17 9.26
C MET A 118 -9.18 8.84 10.58
N GLY A 119 -10.38 9.38 10.80
CA GLY A 119 -11.17 9.06 11.99
C GLY A 119 -11.41 7.54 12.08
N LEU A 120 -11.29 6.99 13.28
CA LEU A 120 -11.41 5.55 13.57
C LEU A 120 -12.56 4.88 12.81
N GLU A 121 -13.78 5.41 12.92
CA GLU A 121 -14.96 4.83 12.27
C GLU A 121 -14.79 4.71 10.75
N LYS A 122 -14.18 5.71 10.11
CA LYS A 122 -13.94 5.69 8.66
C LYS A 122 -12.89 4.65 8.28
N ALA A 123 -11.84 4.46 9.11
CA ALA A 123 -10.86 3.39 8.89
C ALA A 123 -11.50 2.00 9.03
N LEU A 124 -12.35 1.80 10.04
CA LEU A 124 -13.11 0.55 10.22
C LEU A 124 -14.09 0.31 9.06
N ASP A 125 -14.72 1.36 8.52
CA ASP A 125 -15.60 1.25 7.36
C ASP A 125 -14.86 0.82 6.10
N ILE A 126 -13.63 1.30 5.88
CA ILE A 126 -12.79 0.85 4.75
C ILE A 126 -12.50 -0.64 4.87
N LEU A 127 -12.07 -1.14 6.04
CA LEU A 127 -11.84 -2.57 6.26
C LEU A 127 -13.10 -3.41 5.97
N ARG A 128 -14.29 -2.93 6.37
CA ARG A 128 -15.58 -3.58 6.07
C ARG A 128 -15.88 -3.58 4.57
N ILE A 129 -15.54 -2.51 3.85
CA ILE A 129 -15.75 -2.43 2.40
C ILE A 129 -14.81 -3.40 1.67
N GLU A 130 -13.53 -3.39 2.01
CA GLU A 130 -12.53 -4.25 1.36
C GLU A 130 -12.78 -5.74 1.61
N SER A 131 -13.20 -6.11 2.83
CA SER A 131 -13.63 -7.48 3.12
C SER A 131 -14.87 -7.90 2.33
N LYS A 132 -15.86 -7.01 2.15
CA LYS A 132 -17.03 -7.28 1.30
C LYS A 132 -16.69 -7.39 -0.18
N GLN A 133 -15.63 -6.71 -0.63
CA GLN A 133 -15.11 -6.81 -1.98
C GLN A 133 -14.29 -8.09 -2.20
N GLY A 134 -14.01 -8.85 -1.15
CA GLY A 134 -13.19 -10.06 -1.22
C GLY A 134 -11.69 -9.78 -1.30
N TYR A 135 -11.23 -8.60 -0.89
CA TYR A 135 -9.80 -8.30 -0.79
C TYR A 135 -9.22 -8.78 0.54
N LEU A 136 -10.00 -8.65 1.62
CA LEU A 136 -9.63 -9.05 2.98
C LEU A 136 -10.51 -10.19 3.50
N ASP A 137 -9.97 -10.94 4.45
CA ASP A 137 -10.69 -12.01 5.13
C ASP A 137 -11.76 -11.42 6.07
N ASN A 138 -13.02 -11.77 5.82
CA ASN A 138 -14.15 -11.20 6.54
C ASN A 138 -14.14 -11.58 8.03
N ASP A 139 -13.78 -12.82 8.35
CA ASP A 139 -13.74 -13.30 9.74
C ASP A 139 -12.63 -12.57 10.51
N LEU A 140 -11.47 -12.36 9.88
CA LEU A 140 -10.36 -11.61 10.51
C LEU A 140 -10.70 -10.14 10.74
N VAL A 141 -11.33 -9.48 9.77
CA VAL A 141 -11.79 -8.09 9.94
C VAL A 141 -12.82 -8.01 11.07
N GLN A 142 -13.75 -8.95 11.15
CA GLN A 142 -14.75 -8.98 12.21
C GLN A 142 -14.10 -9.20 13.59
N ILE A 143 -13.17 -10.15 13.70
CA ILE A 143 -12.39 -10.39 14.93
C ILE A 143 -11.62 -9.13 15.34
N PHE A 144 -10.96 -8.45 14.40
CA PHE A 144 -10.20 -7.22 14.67
C PHE A 144 -11.09 -6.13 15.29
N ILE A 145 -12.29 -5.96 14.74
CA ILE A 145 -13.29 -4.98 15.20
C ILE A 145 -13.86 -5.36 16.57
N ASP A 146 -14.30 -6.61 16.73
CA ASP A 146 -14.98 -7.09 17.94
C ASP A 146 -14.05 -7.14 19.15
N ALA A 147 -12.81 -7.59 18.94
CA ALA A 147 -11.77 -7.57 19.96
C ALA A 147 -11.27 -6.15 20.27
N LYS A 148 -11.67 -5.14 19.48
CA LYS A 148 -11.25 -3.74 19.61
C LYS A 148 -9.73 -3.59 19.64
N VAL A 149 -9.04 -4.32 18.77
CA VAL A 149 -7.56 -4.40 18.73
C VAL A 149 -6.94 -3.00 18.65
N PHE A 150 -7.59 -2.08 17.93
CA PHE A 150 -7.20 -0.68 17.80
C PHE A 150 -7.07 0.08 19.14
N LYS A 151 -7.76 -0.32 20.20
CA LYS A 151 -7.63 0.32 21.53
C LYS A 151 -6.31 -0.02 22.23
N CYS A 152 -5.70 -1.15 21.88
CA CYS A 152 -4.38 -1.52 22.40
C CYS A 152 -3.29 -0.59 21.85
N ILE A 153 -3.54 0.06 20.72
CA ILE A 153 -2.62 1.01 20.06
C ILE A 153 -2.69 2.38 20.75
N GLU A 154 -3.88 2.83 21.15
CA GLU A 154 -4.07 4.09 21.89
C GLU A 154 -3.51 4.07 23.32
N SER A 155 -3.34 2.89 23.91
CA SER A 155 -2.97 2.72 25.33
C SER A 155 -1.47 2.53 25.58
N LYS A 156 -0.61 2.58 24.54
CA LYS A 156 0.84 2.41 24.68
C LYS A 156 1.60 3.52 23.95
N ASP A 157 2.64 4.01 24.61
CA ASP A 157 3.63 5.02 24.17
C ASP A 157 4.46 4.58 22.93
N TYR A 158 3.81 4.27 21.81
CA TYR A 158 4.52 3.96 20.56
C TYR A 158 5.27 5.19 19.99
N SER A 159 4.92 6.40 20.45
CA SER A 159 5.59 7.66 20.09
C SER A 159 6.95 7.88 20.75
N SER A 160 7.40 7.01 21.67
CA SER A 160 8.64 7.24 22.43
C SER A 160 9.92 6.67 21.78
N ALA A 161 9.82 6.08 20.58
CA ALA A 161 10.94 5.39 19.94
C ALA A 161 11.35 5.96 18.56
N ASN A 162 11.34 7.28 18.33
CA ASN A 162 12.30 7.91 17.41
C ASN A 162 12.34 9.46 17.50
N PRO A 163 13.35 10.10 18.11
CA PRO A 163 13.58 11.54 17.99
C PRO A 163 14.48 11.88 16.79
N ALA A 164 14.28 11.23 15.65
CA ALA A 164 15.04 11.49 14.43
C ALA A 164 14.10 11.89 13.28
N THR A 165 13.93 13.20 13.12
CA THR A 165 13.84 13.94 11.85
C THR A 165 13.14 13.30 10.64
N GLY A 166 12.02 13.90 10.23
CA GLY A 166 11.70 14.18 8.82
C GLY A 166 11.10 13.02 8.00
N THR A 167 9.83 13.18 7.62
CA THR A 167 9.11 12.43 6.56
C THR A 167 9.18 10.90 6.66
N SER A 168 8.36 10.30 7.53
CA SER A 168 7.96 8.89 7.41
C SER A 168 6.94 8.76 6.27
N ASN A 169 7.40 8.48 5.05
CA ASN A 169 6.55 7.89 4.02
C ASN A 169 6.58 6.37 4.25
N HIS A 170 5.55 5.81 4.87
CA HIS A 170 5.47 4.35 5.03
C HIS A 170 5.16 3.77 3.63
N PRO A 171 5.88 2.75 3.14
CA PRO A 171 5.72 2.27 1.74
C PRO A 171 4.28 1.92 1.36
N CYS A 172 3.51 1.39 2.31
CA CYS A 172 2.09 1.02 2.19
C CYS A 172 1.11 2.21 2.04
N ASP A 173 1.60 3.45 2.15
CA ASP A 173 0.74 4.65 2.20
C ASP A 173 0.07 4.96 0.87
N HIS A 174 0.71 4.53 -0.21
CA HIS A 174 0.26 4.78 -1.57
C HIS A 174 -0.94 3.91 -1.94
N ASP A 175 -1.04 2.70 -1.38
CA ASP A 175 -2.13 1.77 -1.63
C ASP A 175 -3.48 2.34 -1.15
N LEU A 176 -3.48 3.24 -0.15
CA LEU A 176 -4.68 3.83 0.45
C LEU A 176 -5.18 5.12 -0.23
N LEU A 177 -4.41 5.70 -1.16
CA LEU A 177 -4.79 6.90 -1.92
C LEU A 177 -5.68 6.58 -3.13
N GLU A 178 -5.92 5.31 -3.41
CA GLU A 178 -6.86 4.89 -4.47
C GLU A 178 -8.35 4.99 -4.07
N HIS A 179 -8.60 5.14 -2.76
CA HIS A 179 -9.93 5.10 -2.15
C HIS A 179 -10.50 6.48 -1.76
N SER A 180 -9.82 7.58 -2.11
CA SER A 180 -10.27 8.97 -1.90
C SER A 180 -10.85 9.62 -3.15
#